data_AF-A0AAV1MZY0-F1
#
_entry.id   AF-A0AAV1MZY0-F1
#
_cell.length_a   1.000
_cell.length_b   1.000
_cell.length_c   1.000
_cell.angle_alpha   90.00
_cell.angle_beta   90.00
_cell.angle_gamma   90.00
#
_symmetry.space_group_name_H-M   'P 1'
#
loop_
_entity.id
_entity.type
_entity.pdbx_description
1 polymer ?
#
loop_
_entity_poly.entity_id
_entity_poly.type
_entity_poly.pdbx_seq_one_letter_code
_entity_poly.pdbx_strand_id
1 'polypeptide(L)'
;MALSVADRAIGAIIGAAVADAAAQPMHWIYNPERLKEVLSDLEPSPEFRPQSANPFYRRETGEQTCYGDQAYVLLESLSQCGDVDVQDLTRRIYKFFGPGTVYDLPLNDPYRKKGGPKAILPIDGPWRNGSLKAFMRNVDAGEEETGSDVDCQMDGVTKLAPVVAMYAGRPDMLEKVEEAMRVTQNNDMCVAVTLAAARFLEHFILNETEPSGSGQGRHCAYPPGEGQPSQDIPTACTCCVHKHMSFARCVPGSASCSPDSESSSLLCRSLFWGTDRPPGDPRVLEGEDTQISSSVGARRKCGPKKSTDVVQL
;
A
#
# COMPACT_ATOMS: atom_id res chain seq x y z
N MET A 1 24.90 -11.68 10.14
CA MET A 1 24.87 -10.71 11.25
C MET A 1 23.42 -10.50 11.63
N ALA A 2 23.13 -10.23 12.90
CA ALA A 2 21.80 -9.77 13.29
C ALA A 2 21.50 -8.39 12.66
N LEU A 3 20.24 -8.12 12.35
CA LEU A 3 19.82 -6.80 11.89
C LEU A 3 19.85 -5.81 13.06
N SER A 4 20.19 -4.55 12.80
CA SER A 4 20.03 -3.48 13.80
C SER A 4 18.56 -3.04 13.91
N VAL A 5 18.24 -2.28 14.96
CA VAL A 5 16.93 -1.61 15.08
C VAL A 5 16.68 -0.68 13.89
N ALA A 6 17.72 0.01 13.41
CA ALA A 6 17.63 0.89 12.24
C ALA A 6 17.31 0.11 10.96
N ASP A 7 17.95 -1.04 10.73
CA ASP A 7 17.66 -1.90 9.58
C ASP A 7 16.21 -2.39 9.60
N ARG A 8 15.68 -2.74 10.78
CA ARG A 8 14.28 -3.16 10.95
C ARG A 8 13.29 -2.00 10.78
N ALA A 9 13.62 -0.81 11.26
CA ALA A 9 12.82 0.40 11.05
C ALA A 9 12.75 0.78 9.55
N ILE A 10 13.88 0.73 8.84
CA ILE A 10 13.94 0.90 7.37
C ILE A 10 13.14 -0.21 6.68
N GLY A 11 13.30 -1.47 7.11
CA GLY A 11 12.56 -2.62 6.60
C GLY A 11 11.05 -2.51 6.78
N ALA A 12 10.57 -1.90 7.87
CA ALA A 12 9.16 -1.64 8.09
C ALA A 12 8.59 -0.62 7.08
N ILE A 13 9.31 0.48 6.82
CA ILE A 13 8.90 1.50 5.85
C ILE A 13 8.92 0.95 4.42
N ILE A 14 10.03 0.34 4.00
CA ILE A 14 10.19 -0.21 2.65
C ILE A 14 9.23 -1.39 2.45
N GLY A 15 9.10 -2.29 3.44
CA GLY A 15 8.19 -3.43 3.38
C GLY A 15 6.73 -3.02 3.23
N ALA A 16 6.28 -1.97 3.92
CA ALA A 16 4.93 -1.42 3.75
C ALA A 16 4.71 -0.86 2.33
N ALA A 17 5.65 -0.06 1.81
CA ALA A 17 5.57 0.51 0.47
C ALA A 17 5.64 -0.56 -0.64
N VAL A 18 6.43 -1.62 -0.45
CA VAL A 18 6.50 -2.77 -1.37
C VAL A 18 5.21 -3.57 -1.33
N ALA A 19 4.63 -3.81 -0.13
CA ALA A 19 3.40 -4.57 0.02
C ALA A 19 2.18 -3.88 -0.60
N ASP A 20 2.04 -2.55 -0.44
CA ASP A 20 0.94 -1.79 -1.05
C ASP A 20 1.01 -1.84 -2.59
N ALA A 21 2.18 -1.58 -3.16
CA ALA A 21 2.42 -1.69 -4.61
C ALA A 21 2.26 -3.13 -5.16
N ALA A 22 2.66 -4.14 -4.39
CA ALA A 22 2.51 -5.55 -4.77
C ALA A 22 1.04 -5.99 -4.80
N ALA A 23 0.22 -5.51 -3.87
CA ALA A 23 -1.19 -5.87 -3.73
C ALA A 23 -2.15 -4.97 -4.56
N GLN A 24 -1.74 -3.75 -4.92
CA GLN A 24 -2.52 -2.77 -5.69
C GLN A 24 -3.30 -3.37 -6.88
N PRO A 25 -2.72 -4.24 -7.73
CA PRO A 25 -3.40 -4.78 -8.90
C PRO A 25 -4.61 -5.66 -8.59
N MET A 26 -4.75 -6.18 -7.37
CA MET A 26 -5.83 -7.10 -6.94
C MET A 26 -6.66 -6.52 -5.79
N HIS A 27 -6.42 -5.27 -5.43
CA HIS A 27 -7.04 -4.58 -4.31
C HIS A 27 -8.58 -4.54 -4.45
N TRP A 28 -9.28 -4.81 -3.35
CA TRP A 28 -10.76 -4.82 -3.23
C TRP A 28 -11.50 -5.88 -4.07
N ILE A 29 -10.86 -7.01 -4.42
CA ILE A 29 -11.56 -8.21 -4.88
C ILE A 29 -12.15 -8.96 -3.67
N TYR A 30 -13.39 -8.64 -3.30
CA TYR A 30 -14.05 -9.19 -2.10
C TYR A 30 -14.69 -10.58 -2.29
N ASN A 31 -14.97 -10.99 -3.53
CA ASN A 31 -15.58 -12.30 -3.79
C ASN A 31 -14.50 -13.40 -3.81
N PRO A 32 -14.56 -14.43 -2.95
CA PRO A 32 -13.50 -15.43 -2.83
C PRO A 32 -13.28 -16.26 -4.10
N GLU A 33 -14.35 -16.60 -4.81
CA GLU A 33 -14.27 -17.37 -6.06
C GLU A 33 -13.53 -16.55 -7.13
N ARG A 34 -13.87 -15.27 -7.27
CA ARG A 34 -13.21 -14.35 -8.20
C ARG A 34 -11.75 -14.07 -7.82
N LEU A 35 -11.44 -13.99 -6.53
CA LEU A 35 -10.04 -13.87 -6.07
C LEU A 35 -9.25 -15.13 -6.45
N LYS A 36 -9.82 -16.31 -6.22
CA LYS A 36 -9.21 -17.59 -6.60
C LYS A 36 -8.99 -17.72 -8.12
N GLU A 37 -9.93 -17.27 -8.95
CA GLU A 37 -9.75 -17.18 -10.40
C GLU A 37 -8.56 -16.29 -10.77
N VAL A 38 -8.47 -15.09 -10.19
CA VAL A 38 -7.44 -14.07 -10.49
C VAL A 38 -6.04 -14.45 -9.98
N LEU A 39 -5.95 -15.35 -9.00
CA LEU A 39 -4.69 -15.91 -8.49
C LEU A 39 -4.24 -17.16 -9.28
N SER A 40 -5.18 -17.86 -9.95
CA SER A 40 -4.90 -19.18 -10.53
C SER A 40 -3.85 -19.19 -11.66
N ASP A 41 -3.63 -18.06 -12.31
CA ASP A 41 -2.59 -17.83 -13.32
C ASP A 41 -1.27 -17.27 -12.76
N LEU A 42 -1.20 -16.98 -11.45
CA LEU A 42 -0.08 -16.28 -10.80
C LEU A 42 0.67 -17.11 -9.74
N GLU A 43 0.04 -18.14 -9.17
CA GLU A 43 0.70 -19.02 -8.18
C GLU A 43 2.05 -19.57 -8.71
N PRO A 44 3.15 -19.52 -7.93
CA PRO A 44 3.24 -19.15 -6.50
C PRO A 44 3.59 -17.68 -6.22
N SER A 45 3.59 -16.80 -7.23
CA SER A 45 4.00 -15.38 -7.14
C SER A 45 2.84 -14.44 -7.49
N PRO A 46 1.86 -14.24 -6.57
CA PRO A 46 0.71 -13.37 -6.80
C PRO A 46 1.04 -11.86 -6.77
N GLU A 47 2.21 -11.47 -6.26
CA GLU A 47 2.69 -10.09 -6.21
C GLU A 47 2.85 -9.45 -7.60
N PHE A 48 2.61 -8.14 -7.68
CA PHE A 48 2.88 -7.35 -8.89
C PHE A 48 2.23 -7.90 -10.17
N ARG A 49 0.95 -8.30 -10.10
CA ARG A 49 0.18 -8.78 -11.27
C ARG A 49 0.32 -7.79 -12.46
N PRO A 50 0.85 -8.20 -13.63
CA PRO A 50 1.16 -7.28 -14.73
C PRO A 50 -0.04 -6.54 -15.34
N GLN A 51 -1.24 -7.12 -15.20
CA GLN A 51 -2.50 -6.50 -15.58
C GLN A 51 -3.36 -6.35 -14.33
N SER A 52 -3.89 -5.15 -14.08
CA SER A 52 -4.78 -4.94 -12.95
C SER A 52 -6.09 -5.74 -13.08
N ALA A 53 -6.45 -6.43 -12.00
CA ALA A 53 -7.74 -7.07 -11.77
C ALA A 53 -8.63 -6.26 -10.81
N ASN A 54 -8.16 -5.09 -10.37
CA ASN A 54 -8.84 -4.18 -9.46
C ASN A 54 -10.18 -3.69 -10.07
N PRO A 55 -11.31 -3.88 -9.36
CA PRO A 55 -12.63 -3.53 -9.90
C PRO A 55 -13.00 -2.05 -9.76
N PHE A 56 -12.17 -1.20 -9.12
CA PHE A 56 -12.48 0.20 -8.81
C PHE A 56 -11.60 1.22 -9.54
N TYR A 57 -10.30 0.97 -9.69
CA TYR A 57 -9.36 1.91 -10.30
C TYR A 57 -8.22 1.22 -11.05
N ARG A 58 -7.58 1.94 -11.98
CA ARG A 58 -6.38 1.51 -12.72
C ARG A 58 -5.20 2.41 -12.39
N ARG A 59 -4.07 1.78 -12.08
CA ARG A 59 -2.73 2.35 -11.94
C ARG A 59 -1.75 1.39 -12.61
N GLU A 60 -0.54 1.85 -12.89
CA GLU A 60 0.52 0.97 -13.39
C GLU A 60 1.00 0.05 -12.25
N THR A 61 1.27 -1.22 -12.59
CA THR A 61 1.72 -2.20 -11.60
C THR A 61 3.07 -1.79 -11.01
N GLY A 62 3.15 -1.69 -9.69
CA GLY A 62 4.31 -1.15 -8.97
C GLY A 62 4.12 0.29 -8.48
N GLU A 63 3.07 0.99 -8.92
CA GLU A 63 2.63 2.22 -8.26
C GLU A 63 1.93 1.93 -6.91
N GLN A 64 1.99 2.91 -6.02
CA GLN A 64 1.28 2.87 -4.73
C GLN A 64 -0.24 2.99 -4.90
N THR A 65 -0.99 2.68 -3.85
CA THR A 65 -2.40 3.07 -3.70
C THR A 65 -2.49 4.41 -2.97
N CYS A 66 -3.71 4.90 -2.69
CA CYS A 66 -3.89 6.04 -1.78
C CYS A 66 -3.39 5.77 -0.35
N TYR A 67 -3.12 4.52 0.00
CA TYR A 67 -2.57 4.13 1.30
C TYR A 67 -1.06 4.31 1.35
N GLY A 68 -0.33 3.72 0.39
CA GLY A 68 1.10 3.94 0.23
C GLY A 68 1.46 5.40 -0.04
N ASP A 69 0.67 6.11 -0.85
CA ASP A 69 0.88 7.55 -1.08
C ASP A 69 0.65 8.39 0.19
N GLN A 70 -0.29 8.01 1.08
CA GLN A 70 -0.43 8.66 2.40
C GLN A 70 0.75 8.35 3.32
N ALA A 71 1.27 7.12 3.30
CA ALA A 71 2.45 6.73 4.06
C ALA A 71 3.69 7.51 3.58
N TYR A 72 3.84 7.70 2.28
CA TYR A 72 4.89 8.52 1.67
C TYR A 72 4.79 9.99 2.12
N VAL A 73 3.60 10.59 2.08
CA VAL A 73 3.40 11.98 2.53
C VAL A 73 3.69 12.14 4.03
N LEU A 74 3.32 11.16 4.86
CA LEU A 74 3.68 11.15 6.28
C LEU A 74 5.20 11.05 6.49
N LEU A 75 5.87 10.14 5.78
CA LEU A 75 7.33 10.01 5.81
C LEU A 75 8.03 11.31 5.37
N GLU A 76 7.54 11.96 4.32
CA GLU A 76 8.08 13.24 3.85
C GLU A 76 7.95 14.30 4.95
N SER A 77 6.77 14.48 5.55
CA SER A 77 6.55 15.44 6.64
C SER A 77 7.48 15.20 7.83
N LEU A 78 7.56 13.96 8.32
CA LEU A 78 8.43 13.57 9.42
C LEU A 78 9.91 13.85 9.11
N SER A 79 10.35 13.56 7.87
CA SER A 79 11.73 13.79 7.44
C SER A 79 12.13 15.27 7.37
N GLN A 80 11.17 16.17 7.12
CA GLN A 80 11.40 17.60 6.99
C GLN A 80 11.24 18.35 8.32
N CYS A 81 10.29 17.94 9.16
CA CYS A 81 10.00 18.61 10.43
C CYS A 81 10.81 18.06 11.61
N GLY A 82 11.24 16.79 11.57
CA GLY A 82 11.93 16.14 12.69
C GLY A 82 11.02 15.79 13.88
N ASP A 83 9.72 16.05 13.77
CA ASP A 83 8.65 15.64 14.68
C ASP A 83 7.34 15.46 13.86
N VAL A 84 6.26 15.01 14.49
CA VAL A 84 4.90 15.10 13.95
C VAL A 84 4.45 16.58 13.98
N ASP A 85 4.39 17.21 12.81
CA ASP A 85 3.77 18.54 12.62
C ASP A 85 2.43 18.34 11.91
N VAL A 86 1.33 18.46 12.66
CA VAL A 86 -0.04 18.33 12.16
C VAL A 86 -0.35 19.36 11.06
N GLN A 87 0.17 20.58 11.16
CA GLN A 87 -0.08 21.62 10.16
C GLN A 87 0.69 21.34 8.87
N ASP A 88 1.94 20.88 8.96
CA ASP A 88 2.72 20.48 7.79
C ASP A 88 2.15 19.26 7.09
N LEU A 89 1.80 18.23 7.86
CA LEU A 89 1.16 17.03 7.34
C LEU A 89 -0.16 17.37 6.64
N THR A 90 -0.99 18.24 7.23
CA THR A 90 -2.23 18.75 6.63
C THR A 90 -1.95 19.45 5.29
N ARG A 91 -0.99 20.40 5.25
CA ARG A 91 -0.61 21.10 4.01
C ARG A 91 -0.12 20.13 2.92
N ARG A 92 0.69 19.12 3.28
CA ARG A 92 1.21 18.15 2.30
C ARG A 92 0.14 17.20 1.78
N ILE A 93 -0.72 16.67 2.65
CA ILE A 93 -1.84 15.81 2.22
C ILE A 93 -2.77 16.60 1.28
N TYR A 94 -3.13 17.84 1.64
CA TYR A 94 -3.94 18.69 0.77
C TYR A 94 -3.25 18.97 -0.58
N LYS A 95 -1.95 19.28 -0.58
CA LYS A 95 -1.17 19.50 -1.81
C LYS A 95 -1.06 18.25 -2.70
N PHE A 96 -0.91 17.06 -2.10
CA PHE A 96 -0.70 15.81 -2.84
C PHE A 96 -2.02 15.24 -3.40
N PHE A 97 -3.08 15.26 -2.58
CA PHE A 97 -4.37 14.65 -2.90
C PHE A 97 -5.44 15.64 -3.38
N GLY A 98 -5.17 16.94 -3.38
CA GLY A 98 -6.15 18.00 -3.64
C GLY A 98 -6.40 18.35 -5.12
N PRO A 99 -6.87 19.58 -5.40
CA PRO A 99 -7.22 20.01 -6.75
C PRO A 99 -6.05 20.03 -7.74
N GLY A 100 -6.31 19.66 -9.00
CA GLY A 100 -5.32 19.68 -10.08
C GLY A 100 -4.24 18.59 -10.04
N THR A 101 -4.32 17.63 -9.12
CA THR A 101 -3.40 16.47 -9.07
C THR A 101 -3.99 15.24 -9.78
N VAL A 102 -3.21 14.16 -9.90
CA VAL A 102 -3.70 12.88 -10.45
C VAL A 102 -4.88 12.28 -9.67
N TYR A 103 -5.10 12.72 -8.42
CA TYR A 103 -6.26 12.34 -7.63
C TYR A 103 -7.53 13.11 -7.98
N ASP A 104 -7.45 14.21 -8.72
CA ASP A 104 -8.56 15.13 -8.99
C ASP A 104 -9.48 14.67 -10.13
N LEU A 105 -10.03 13.47 -9.96
CA LEU A 105 -10.91 12.80 -10.91
C LEU A 105 -12.39 12.97 -10.54
N PRO A 106 -13.34 12.96 -11.49
CA PRO A 106 -14.76 13.17 -11.19
C PRO A 106 -15.41 12.18 -10.20
N LEU A 107 -14.85 10.98 -10.00
CA LEU A 107 -15.30 10.04 -8.95
C LEU A 107 -14.60 10.26 -7.59
N ASN A 108 -13.47 10.97 -7.60
CA ASN A 108 -12.70 11.33 -6.44
C ASN A 108 -13.13 12.66 -5.82
N ASP A 109 -13.89 13.49 -6.54
CA ASP A 109 -14.51 14.73 -6.04
C ASP A 109 -15.09 14.54 -4.62
N PRO A 110 -14.58 15.26 -3.61
CA PRO A 110 -15.03 15.14 -2.22
C PRO A 110 -16.45 15.67 -1.99
N TYR A 111 -17.01 16.44 -2.93
CA TYR A 111 -18.36 17.01 -2.90
C TYR A 111 -19.36 16.22 -3.75
N ARG A 112 -18.94 15.13 -4.40
CA ARG A 112 -19.77 14.30 -5.28
C ARG A 112 -21.00 13.76 -4.54
N LYS A 113 -22.19 14.26 -4.92
CA LYS A 113 -23.46 13.87 -4.30
C LYS A 113 -23.77 12.38 -4.52
N LYS A 114 -24.21 11.71 -3.44
CA LYS A 114 -24.77 10.36 -3.49
C LYS A 114 -26.06 10.37 -4.33
N GLY A 115 -26.29 9.33 -5.14
CA GLY A 115 -27.49 9.23 -6.00
C GLY A 115 -27.34 9.79 -7.43
N GLY A 116 -26.15 10.28 -7.82
CA GLY A 116 -25.86 10.58 -9.24
C GLY A 116 -25.80 9.32 -10.13
N PRO A 117 -25.55 9.48 -11.44
CA PRO A 117 -25.43 8.36 -12.37
C PRO A 117 -24.46 7.28 -11.89
N LYS A 118 -24.75 6.01 -12.24
CA LYS A 118 -23.87 4.89 -11.92
C LYS A 118 -22.47 5.16 -12.48
N ALA A 119 -21.47 5.03 -11.61
CA ALA A 119 -20.08 5.12 -12.01
C ALA A 119 -19.73 4.00 -13.00
N ILE A 120 -19.02 4.34 -14.06
CA ILE A 120 -18.30 3.36 -14.88
C ILE A 120 -17.00 3.07 -14.12
N LEU A 121 -16.77 1.79 -13.81
CA LEU A 121 -15.61 1.30 -13.07
C LEU A 121 -14.90 0.19 -13.86
N PRO A 122 -13.59 -0.02 -13.65
CA PRO A 122 -12.69 0.80 -12.85
C PRO A 122 -12.38 2.14 -13.55
N ILE A 123 -12.14 3.19 -12.75
CA ILE A 123 -11.67 4.49 -13.26
C ILE A 123 -10.25 4.38 -13.82
N ASP A 124 -9.90 5.34 -14.67
CA ASP A 124 -8.54 5.51 -15.18
C ASP A 124 -7.80 6.52 -14.29
N GLY A 125 -6.76 6.08 -13.59
CA GLY A 125 -6.08 6.84 -12.54
C GLY A 125 -6.43 6.38 -11.10
N PRO A 126 -5.83 7.01 -10.07
CA PRO A 126 -5.87 6.55 -8.68
C PRO A 126 -7.20 6.84 -7.97
N TRP A 127 -7.45 6.16 -6.85
CA TRP A 127 -8.68 6.29 -6.06
C TRP A 127 -8.51 7.14 -4.80
N ARG A 128 -9.38 8.14 -4.58
CA ARG A 128 -9.45 8.92 -3.33
C ARG A 128 -10.48 8.27 -2.39
N ASN A 129 -10.02 7.69 -1.28
CA ASN A 129 -10.80 6.98 -0.26
C ASN A 129 -11.69 7.93 0.60
N GLY A 130 -12.48 7.34 1.52
CA GLY A 130 -13.48 8.05 2.33
C GLY A 130 -12.87 9.11 3.24
N SER A 131 -11.90 8.71 4.07
CA SER A 131 -11.14 9.58 4.97
C SER A 131 -10.50 10.79 4.26
N LEU A 132 -9.78 10.58 3.14
CA LEU A 132 -9.23 11.70 2.35
C LEU A 132 -10.33 12.63 1.79
N LYS A 133 -11.46 12.09 1.34
CA LYS A 133 -12.58 12.92 0.86
C LYS A 133 -13.21 13.75 1.98
N ALA A 134 -13.25 13.25 3.21
CA ALA A 134 -13.69 14.03 4.37
C ALA A 134 -12.66 15.08 4.76
N PHE A 135 -11.38 14.70 4.84
CA PHE A 135 -10.26 15.60 5.07
C PHE A 135 -10.29 16.84 4.16
N MET A 136 -10.44 16.65 2.85
CA MET A 136 -10.54 17.77 1.91
C MET A 136 -11.68 18.73 2.29
N ARG A 137 -12.89 18.21 2.55
CA ARG A 137 -14.04 19.04 2.93
C ARG A 137 -13.82 19.81 4.23
N ASN A 138 -13.19 19.18 5.23
CA ASN A 138 -12.96 19.80 6.53
C ASN A 138 -11.89 20.90 6.43
N VAL A 139 -10.81 20.67 5.68
CA VAL A 139 -9.80 21.72 5.38
C VAL A 139 -10.43 22.87 4.59
N ASP A 140 -11.22 22.57 3.55
CA ASP A 140 -11.89 23.59 2.72
C ASP A 140 -12.96 24.39 3.49
N ALA A 141 -13.51 23.82 4.57
CA ALA A 141 -14.42 24.50 5.50
C ALA A 141 -13.69 25.31 6.59
N GLY A 142 -12.39 25.11 6.77
CA GLY A 142 -11.59 25.76 7.81
C GLY A 142 -11.75 25.15 9.21
N GLU A 143 -12.13 23.87 9.29
CA GLU A 143 -12.25 23.15 10.57
C GLU A 143 -10.87 22.94 11.22
N GLU A 144 -10.82 22.99 12.56
CA GLU A 144 -9.61 22.70 13.34
C GLU A 144 -9.27 21.20 13.32
N GLU A 145 -10.29 20.34 13.46
CA GLU A 145 -10.15 18.88 13.37
C GLU A 145 -10.43 18.40 11.95
N THR A 146 -9.37 18.20 11.16
CA THR A 146 -9.50 17.88 9.73
C THR A 146 -9.89 16.43 9.44
N GLY A 147 -9.71 15.50 10.37
CA GLY A 147 -9.99 14.08 10.15
C GLY A 147 -11.47 13.72 10.06
N SER A 148 -11.80 12.61 9.39
CA SER A 148 -13.17 12.11 9.32
C SER A 148 -13.61 11.50 10.65
N ASP A 149 -14.73 11.97 11.19
CA ASP A 149 -15.42 11.43 12.37
C ASP A 149 -16.14 10.09 12.09
N VAL A 150 -16.70 9.93 10.89
CA VAL A 150 -17.49 8.76 10.48
C VAL A 150 -16.71 7.65 9.75
N ASP A 151 -15.47 7.90 9.31
CA ASP A 151 -14.67 6.88 8.63
C ASP A 151 -13.98 5.98 9.66
N CYS A 152 -14.39 4.71 9.68
CA CYS A 152 -13.83 3.67 10.55
C CYS A 152 -13.04 2.61 9.77
N GLN A 153 -12.51 2.96 8.59
CA GLN A 153 -11.71 2.05 7.77
C GLN A 153 -10.28 1.86 8.34
N MET A 154 -9.57 0.88 7.80
CA MET A 154 -8.24 0.46 8.26
C MET A 154 -7.09 1.39 7.79
N ASP A 155 -7.42 2.57 7.28
CA ASP A 155 -6.49 3.45 6.56
C ASP A 155 -5.30 3.86 7.44
N GLY A 156 -5.50 4.16 8.73
CA GLY A 156 -4.43 4.45 9.67
C GLY A 156 -3.38 3.35 9.76
N VAL A 157 -3.80 2.08 9.80
CA VAL A 157 -2.86 0.94 9.86
C VAL A 157 -2.00 0.85 8.60
N THR A 158 -2.57 1.14 7.43
CA THR A 158 -1.84 1.06 6.16
C THR A 158 -0.70 2.08 6.02
N LYS A 159 -0.71 3.14 6.84
CA LYS A 159 0.27 4.24 6.79
C LYS A 159 1.09 4.45 8.08
N LEU A 160 0.94 3.59 9.09
CA LEU A 160 1.55 3.80 10.40
C LEU A 160 3.09 3.63 10.44
N ALA A 161 3.66 2.95 9.44
CA ALA A 161 5.05 2.51 9.47
C ALA A 161 6.10 3.64 9.65
N PRO A 162 6.02 4.81 8.98
CA PRO A 162 7.00 5.90 9.15
C PRO A 162 7.04 6.47 10.57
N VAL A 163 5.88 6.73 11.17
CA VAL A 163 5.80 7.30 12.53
C VAL A 163 6.25 6.28 13.57
N VAL A 164 5.88 5.00 13.45
CA VAL A 164 6.39 3.98 14.39
C VAL A 164 7.88 3.73 14.21
N ALA A 165 8.40 3.72 12.97
CA ALA A 165 9.84 3.59 12.71
C ALA A 165 10.66 4.73 13.32
N MET A 166 10.12 5.95 13.34
CA MET A 166 10.78 7.12 13.93
C MET A 166 10.70 7.18 15.47
N TYR A 167 9.63 6.62 16.07
CA TYR A 167 9.39 6.73 17.52
C TYR A 167 9.51 5.41 18.30
N ALA A 168 9.81 4.27 17.67
CA ALA A 168 9.91 2.97 18.33
C ALA A 168 10.80 3.01 19.59
N GLY A 169 10.26 2.54 20.72
CA GLY A 169 10.96 2.52 22.01
C GLY A 169 10.91 3.83 22.79
N ARG A 170 10.31 4.91 22.25
CA ARG A 170 10.02 6.13 23.01
C ARG A 170 8.66 6.03 23.71
N PRO A 171 8.49 6.63 24.91
CA PRO A 171 7.22 6.58 25.64
C PRO A 171 6.08 7.33 24.93
N ASP A 172 6.40 8.33 24.11
CA ASP A 172 5.46 9.18 23.36
C ASP A 172 5.05 8.60 21.98
N MET A 173 5.49 7.39 21.62
CA MET A 173 5.22 6.78 20.32
C MET A 173 3.72 6.70 19.98
N LEU A 174 2.88 6.29 20.93
CA LEU A 174 1.44 6.15 20.68
C LEU A 174 0.72 7.50 20.52
N GLU A 175 1.11 8.51 21.31
CA GLU A 175 0.62 9.89 21.18
C GLU A 175 0.92 10.43 19.78
N LYS A 176 2.15 10.21 19.30
CA LYS A 176 2.62 10.63 17.98
C LYS A 176 1.96 9.89 16.83
N VAL A 177 1.63 8.62 17.00
CA VAL A 177 0.78 7.87 16.06
C VAL A 177 -0.63 8.49 16.02
N GLU A 178 -1.24 8.75 17.18
CA GLU A 178 -2.59 9.31 17.27
C GLU A 178 -2.69 10.70 16.61
N GLU A 179 -1.78 11.62 16.93
CA GLU A 179 -1.65 12.94 16.30
C GLU A 179 -1.63 12.82 14.76
N ALA A 180 -0.78 11.95 14.22
CA ALA A 180 -0.64 11.75 12.77
C ALA A 180 -1.87 11.10 12.12
N MET A 181 -2.59 10.22 12.82
CA MET A 181 -3.80 9.57 12.27
C MET A 181 -5.01 10.48 12.26
N ARG A 182 -5.21 11.28 13.32
CA ARG A 182 -6.36 12.20 13.46
C ARG A 182 -6.40 13.29 12.40
N VAL A 183 -5.29 13.56 11.69
CA VAL A 183 -5.28 14.43 10.51
C VAL A 183 -6.27 13.99 9.43
N THR A 184 -6.45 12.68 9.19
CA THR A 184 -7.40 12.18 8.16
C THR A 184 -8.54 11.33 8.71
N GLN A 185 -8.36 10.71 9.88
CA GLN A 185 -9.36 9.84 10.52
C GLN A 185 -9.48 10.19 12.01
N ASN A 186 -10.51 10.94 12.35
CA ASN A 186 -10.82 11.37 13.71
C ASN A 186 -11.91 10.47 14.34
N ASN A 187 -11.72 9.15 14.27
CA ASN A 187 -12.65 8.16 14.79
C ASN A 187 -11.93 7.24 15.80
N ASP A 188 -12.40 7.22 17.04
CA ASP A 188 -11.69 6.55 18.14
C ASP A 188 -11.51 5.03 17.92
N MET A 189 -12.40 4.38 17.16
CA MET A 189 -12.26 2.95 16.84
C MET A 189 -11.10 2.68 15.88
N CYS A 190 -10.95 3.47 14.80
CA CYS A 190 -9.83 3.27 13.88
C CYS A 190 -8.50 3.77 14.48
N VAL A 191 -8.53 4.81 15.32
CA VAL A 191 -7.38 5.24 16.12
C VAL A 191 -6.94 4.11 17.06
N ALA A 192 -7.83 3.56 17.90
CA ALA A 192 -7.49 2.47 18.83
C ALA A 192 -6.95 1.21 18.12
N VAL A 193 -7.51 0.83 16.97
CA VAL A 193 -6.98 -0.28 16.15
C VAL A 193 -5.60 0.04 15.58
N THR A 194 -5.36 1.30 15.18
CA THR A 194 -4.04 1.73 14.68
C THR A 194 -2.99 1.78 15.79
N LEU A 195 -3.34 2.20 17.00
CA LEU A 195 -2.45 2.15 18.18
C LEU A 195 -2.10 0.71 18.58
N ALA A 196 -3.04 -0.22 18.46
CA ALA A 196 -2.76 -1.65 18.64
C ALA A 196 -1.80 -2.19 17.57
N ALA A 197 -2.00 -1.84 16.30
CA ALA A 197 -1.10 -2.20 15.21
C ALA A 197 0.31 -1.58 15.38
N ALA A 198 0.39 -0.34 15.90
CA ALA A 198 1.64 0.32 16.21
C ALA A 198 2.47 -0.42 17.26
N ARG A 199 1.84 -0.95 18.32
CA ARG A 199 2.52 -1.80 19.31
C ARG A 199 3.09 -3.08 18.70
N PHE A 200 2.36 -3.73 17.78
CA PHE A 200 2.88 -4.91 17.08
C PHE A 200 4.09 -4.56 16.21
N LEU A 201 4.03 -3.46 15.44
CA LEU A 201 5.14 -3.06 14.59
C LEU A 201 6.36 -2.59 15.40
N GLU A 202 6.15 -1.82 16.47
CA GLU A 202 7.20 -1.45 17.43
C GLU A 202 7.91 -2.68 18.00
N HIS A 203 7.16 -3.71 18.38
CA HIS A 203 7.74 -4.96 18.89
C HIS A 203 8.71 -5.59 17.87
N PHE A 204 8.33 -5.67 16.59
CA PHE A 204 9.18 -6.20 15.52
C PHE A 204 10.35 -5.28 15.14
N ILE A 205 10.24 -3.96 15.34
CA ILE A 205 11.36 -3.03 15.11
C ILE A 205 12.39 -3.15 16.25
N LEU A 206 11.95 -3.19 17.50
CA LEU A 206 12.83 -3.26 18.65
C LEU A 206 13.50 -4.64 18.82
N ASN A 207 12.74 -5.73 18.62
CA ASN A 207 13.20 -7.08 18.91
C ASN A 207 13.62 -7.83 17.65
N GLU A 208 14.63 -8.71 17.76
CA GLU A 208 14.92 -9.68 16.71
C GLU A 208 13.82 -10.75 16.68
N THR A 209 13.31 -11.05 15.49
CA THR A 209 12.52 -12.25 15.26
C THR A 209 13.44 -13.46 15.32
N GLU A 210 13.22 -14.33 16.30
CA GLU A 210 13.86 -15.66 16.35
C GLU A 210 13.73 -16.35 14.97
N PRO A 211 14.80 -16.93 14.41
CA PRO A 211 14.71 -17.68 13.17
C PRO A 211 13.65 -18.77 13.30
N SER A 212 12.69 -18.78 12.38
CA SER A 212 11.54 -19.70 12.40
C SER A 212 12.00 -21.16 12.34
N GLY A 213 12.16 -21.77 13.52
CA GLY A 213 12.73 -23.11 13.72
C GLY A 213 12.57 -23.62 15.15
N SER A 214 12.45 -22.74 16.15
CA SER A 214 12.03 -23.08 17.52
C SER A 214 10.51 -22.90 17.67
N GLY A 215 9.76 -23.99 17.49
CA GLY A 215 8.31 -24.02 17.65
C GLY A 215 7.85 -23.84 19.09
N GLN A 216 7.88 -22.61 19.61
CA GLN A 216 7.21 -22.20 20.85
C GLN A 216 6.56 -20.84 20.65
N GLY A 217 5.30 -20.87 20.23
CA GLY A 217 4.44 -19.70 20.24
C GLY A 217 4.31 -19.19 21.67
N ARG A 218 5.05 -18.11 21.98
CA ARG A 218 4.88 -17.39 23.25
C ARG A 218 3.51 -16.73 23.20
N HIS A 219 2.51 -17.40 23.80
CA HIS A 219 1.31 -16.71 24.24
C HIS A 219 1.75 -15.47 25.04
N CYS A 220 1.05 -14.34 24.85
CA CYS A 220 1.21 -13.17 25.70
C CYS A 220 0.72 -13.52 27.12
N ALA A 221 1.60 -14.15 27.90
CA ALA A 221 1.37 -14.49 29.28
C ALA A 221 1.53 -13.22 30.12
N TYR A 222 0.41 -12.71 30.62
CA TYR A 222 0.44 -11.73 31.70
C TYR A 222 1.15 -12.36 32.91
N PRO A 223 2.04 -11.62 33.60
CA PRO A 223 2.70 -12.12 34.79
C PRO A 223 1.66 -12.39 35.90
N PRO A 224 1.70 -13.55 36.57
CA PRO A 224 0.75 -13.85 37.63
C PRO A 224 1.13 -13.08 38.92
N GLY A 225 0.40 -12.00 39.20
CA GLY A 225 0.32 -11.43 40.54
C GLY A 225 1.14 -10.17 40.82
N GLU A 226 0.91 -9.10 40.06
CA GLU A 226 0.92 -7.74 40.63
C GLU A 226 -0.41 -7.05 40.30
N GLY A 227 -0.83 -6.10 41.14
CA GLY A 227 -2.23 -5.64 41.23
C GLY A 227 -2.79 -5.04 39.93
N GLN A 228 -4.08 -5.26 39.68
CA GLN A 228 -4.81 -4.75 38.50
C GLN A 228 -4.62 -3.24 38.30
N PRO A 229 -4.02 -2.79 37.18
CA PRO A 229 -4.37 -1.51 36.58
C PRO A 229 -5.82 -1.59 36.07
N SER A 230 -6.51 -0.45 35.97
CA SER A 230 -7.95 -0.42 35.68
C SER A 230 -8.34 -1.11 34.36
N GLN A 231 -9.52 -1.75 34.36
CA GLN A 231 -10.06 -2.47 33.21
C GLN A 231 -10.65 -1.52 32.15
N ASP A 232 -9.81 -0.66 31.56
CA ASP A 232 -10.22 0.34 30.56
C ASP A 232 -9.54 0.14 29.19
N ILE A 233 -9.37 -1.12 28.77
CA ILE A 233 -9.26 -1.46 27.35
C ILE A 233 -10.59 -2.12 26.95
N PRO A 234 -11.45 -1.44 26.14
CA PRO A 234 -12.75 -1.97 25.82
C PRO A 234 -12.66 -3.31 25.08
N THR A 235 -13.39 -4.32 25.58
CA THR A 235 -13.54 -5.66 24.97
C THR A 235 -13.96 -5.62 23.50
N ALA A 236 -14.51 -4.49 23.05
CA ALA A 236 -14.78 -4.19 21.65
C ALA A 236 -13.53 -4.24 20.74
N CYS A 237 -12.35 -3.78 21.20
CA CYS A 237 -11.12 -3.79 20.39
C CYS A 237 -10.71 -5.22 20.01
N THR A 238 -10.68 -6.14 20.98
CA THR A 238 -10.32 -7.55 20.75
C THR A 238 -11.30 -8.23 19.78
N CYS A 239 -12.59 -7.92 19.89
CA CYS A 239 -13.63 -8.44 18.99
C CYS A 239 -13.55 -7.84 17.58
N CYS A 240 -13.28 -6.54 17.42
CA CYS A 240 -13.11 -5.91 16.10
C CYS A 240 -11.86 -6.42 15.38
N VAL A 241 -10.73 -6.56 16.09
CA VAL A 241 -9.52 -7.20 15.53
C VAL A 241 -9.83 -8.61 15.05
N HIS A 242 -10.54 -9.43 15.84
CA HIS A 242 -10.97 -10.76 15.38
C HIS A 242 -11.88 -10.70 14.14
N LYS A 243 -12.86 -9.80 14.12
CA LYS A 243 -13.86 -9.73 13.04
C LYS A 243 -13.26 -9.26 11.70
N HIS A 244 -12.21 -8.43 11.73
CA HIS A 244 -11.47 -8.00 10.54
C HIS A 244 -10.29 -8.93 10.18
N MET A 245 -9.64 -9.58 11.15
CA MET A 245 -8.59 -10.59 10.88
C MET A 245 -9.13 -11.99 10.52
N SER A 246 -10.42 -12.29 10.71
CA SER A 246 -11.00 -13.59 10.32
C SER A 246 -10.83 -13.95 8.85
N PHE A 247 -10.54 -12.99 7.96
CA PHE A 247 -10.20 -13.27 6.55
C PHE A 247 -8.90 -14.05 6.36
N ALA A 248 -7.99 -14.09 7.35
CA ALA A 248 -6.75 -14.86 7.29
C ALA A 248 -6.87 -16.32 7.80
N ARG A 249 -8.09 -16.79 8.11
CA ARG A 249 -8.34 -18.16 8.61
C ARG A 249 -9.41 -18.91 7.80
N CYS A 250 -9.12 -19.17 6.52
CA CYS A 250 -9.94 -20.05 5.67
C CYS A 250 -9.11 -20.97 4.75
N VAL A 251 -8.38 -21.93 5.33
CA VAL A 251 -8.07 -23.21 4.67
C VAL A 251 -8.27 -24.35 5.67
N PRO A 252 -9.42 -25.04 5.68
CA PRO A 252 -9.61 -26.26 6.44
C PRO A 252 -9.30 -27.51 5.59
N GLY A 253 -8.31 -28.30 6.04
CA GLY A 253 -8.18 -29.72 5.70
C GLY A 253 -7.34 -30.07 4.48
N SER A 254 -6.11 -30.55 4.70
CA SER A 254 -5.86 -32.01 4.79
C SER A 254 -4.36 -32.34 4.83
N ALA A 255 -3.82 -32.61 6.02
CA ALA A 255 -2.65 -33.49 6.21
C ALA A 255 -2.51 -33.81 7.71
N SER A 256 -2.82 -35.05 8.09
CA SER A 256 -2.44 -35.61 9.38
C SER A 256 -0.93 -35.73 9.49
N CYS A 257 -0.35 -35.43 10.65
CA CYS A 257 1.06 -35.69 10.90
C CYS A 257 1.41 -37.17 10.66
N SER A 258 2.50 -37.40 9.94
CA SER A 258 3.37 -38.57 10.11
C SER A 258 4.82 -38.13 9.86
N PRO A 259 5.80 -38.66 10.60
CA PRO A 259 7.19 -38.28 10.45
C PRO A 259 7.84 -38.94 9.21
N ASP A 260 9.10 -38.58 8.97
CA ASP A 260 10.04 -39.21 8.04
C ASP A 260 9.84 -38.95 6.53
N SER A 261 10.53 -37.92 6.02
CA SER A 261 11.45 -38.09 4.88
C SER A 261 12.33 -36.85 4.69
N GLU A 262 13.66 -37.07 4.64
CA GLU A 262 14.63 -36.03 4.32
C GLU A 262 14.61 -35.69 2.81
N SER A 263 14.26 -34.46 2.44
CA SER A 263 14.47 -33.93 1.08
C SER A 263 14.50 -32.39 1.00
N SER A 264 15.11 -31.73 1.99
CA SER A 264 15.19 -30.26 2.07
C SER A 264 16.62 -29.76 2.36
N SER A 265 17.60 -30.15 1.54
CA SER A 265 19.01 -29.75 1.71
C SER A 265 19.72 -29.23 0.44
N LEU A 266 19.02 -29.10 -0.70
CA LEU A 266 19.64 -28.75 -1.99
C LEU A 266 19.21 -27.42 -2.63
N LEU A 267 18.26 -26.67 -2.06
CA LEU A 267 17.81 -25.37 -2.60
C LEU A 267 18.48 -24.13 -1.97
N CYS A 268 19.35 -24.32 -0.97
CA CYS A 268 19.95 -23.22 -0.18
C CYS A 268 21.39 -22.86 -0.59
N ARG A 269 21.77 -23.03 -1.88
CA ARG A 269 23.17 -22.86 -2.34
C ARG A 269 23.41 -22.16 -3.69
N SER A 270 22.38 -21.61 -4.34
CA SER A 270 22.50 -21.00 -5.68
C SER A 270 22.46 -19.47 -5.74
N LEU A 271 22.54 -18.78 -4.59
CA LEU A 271 22.71 -17.32 -4.52
C LEU A 271 23.86 -16.99 -3.55
N PHE A 272 24.73 -16.06 -3.96
CA PHE A 272 25.99 -15.63 -3.32
C PHE A 272 27.22 -16.56 -3.44
N TRP A 273 27.89 -16.49 -4.59
CA TRP A 273 29.30 -16.05 -4.62
C TRP A 273 29.55 -15.11 -5.80
N GLY A 274 30.46 -14.15 -5.65
CA GLY A 274 30.57 -13.00 -6.55
C GLY A 274 31.61 -13.10 -7.66
N THR A 275 31.54 -12.12 -8.56
CA THR A 275 32.65 -11.43 -9.26
C THR A 275 33.90 -12.22 -9.64
N ASP A 276 34.17 -12.31 -10.95
CA ASP A 276 35.54 -12.14 -11.46
C ASP A 276 35.55 -11.60 -12.91
N ARG A 277 36.51 -10.71 -13.21
CA ARG A 277 36.75 -10.15 -14.55
C ARG A 277 38.27 -9.93 -14.77
N PRO A 278 38.93 -10.60 -15.73
CA PRO A 278 40.30 -10.29 -16.15
C PRO A 278 40.38 -9.46 -17.47
N PRO A 279 41.57 -8.93 -17.86
CA PRO A 279 41.66 -7.73 -18.71
C PRO A 279 42.37 -7.86 -20.10
N GLY A 280 42.04 -6.93 -21.02
CA GLY A 280 42.83 -6.49 -22.20
C GLY A 280 42.97 -7.47 -23.39
N ASP A 281 43.28 -7.06 -24.63
CA ASP A 281 43.23 -5.77 -25.35
C ASP A 281 43.20 -6.11 -26.89
N PRO A 282 43.46 -5.23 -27.88
CA PRO A 282 42.49 -4.90 -28.93
C PRO A 282 42.76 -5.57 -30.29
N ARG A 283 41.74 -5.58 -31.18
CA ARG A 283 41.97 -5.38 -32.63
C ARG A 283 40.72 -5.03 -33.46
N VAL A 284 40.99 -4.13 -34.38
CA VAL A 284 40.18 -3.49 -35.43
C VAL A 284 39.71 -4.50 -36.49
N LEU A 285 38.52 -4.31 -37.10
CA LEU A 285 38.29 -4.07 -38.54
C LEU A 285 36.81 -4.31 -38.96
N GLU A 286 36.34 -3.41 -39.84
CA GLU A 286 35.32 -3.58 -40.91
C GLU A 286 33.90 -4.09 -40.52
N GLY A 287 32.77 -3.54 -40.97
CA GLY A 287 32.54 -2.47 -41.95
C GLY A 287 32.13 -3.01 -43.32
N GLU A 288 30.83 -3.22 -43.56
CA GLU A 288 30.28 -3.27 -44.93
C GLU A 288 28.79 -2.93 -44.99
N ASP A 289 28.40 -2.15 -46.00
CA ASP A 289 27.04 -1.75 -46.33
C ASP A 289 26.29 -2.86 -47.09
N THR A 290 24.96 -2.91 -46.98
CA THR A 290 24.14 -3.21 -48.16
C THR A 290 22.77 -2.53 -48.10
N GLN A 291 22.63 -1.39 -48.77
CA GLN A 291 21.32 -0.97 -49.30
C GLN A 291 21.02 -1.75 -50.59
N ILE A 292 19.79 -2.27 -50.73
CA ILE A 292 19.13 -2.29 -52.05
C ILE A 292 17.70 -1.78 -51.89
N SER A 293 17.33 -0.83 -52.74
CA SER A 293 16.02 -0.21 -52.82
C SER A 293 15.28 -0.63 -54.10
N SER A 294 13.94 -0.64 -54.05
CA SER A 294 13.01 -0.23 -55.12
C SER A 294 11.57 -0.58 -54.71
N SER A 295 10.52 0.25 -54.69
CA SER A 295 10.10 1.51 -55.36
C SER A 295 9.05 1.29 -56.47
N VAL A 296 8.13 2.28 -56.61
CA VAL A 296 7.06 2.42 -57.63
C VAL A 296 5.76 1.62 -57.34
N GLY A 297 4.55 2.20 -57.42
CA GLY A 297 4.19 3.62 -57.57
C GLY A 297 2.72 3.91 -57.93
N ALA A 298 2.17 4.96 -57.29
CA ALA A 298 1.10 5.88 -57.75
C ALA A 298 -0.25 5.37 -58.33
N ARG A 299 -1.36 5.93 -57.80
CA ARG A 299 -2.20 6.93 -58.53
C ARG A 299 -3.25 7.62 -57.64
N ARG A 300 -3.39 8.94 -57.81
CA ARG A 300 -4.54 9.75 -57.33
C ARG A 300 -5.62 9.83 -58.43
N LYS A 301 -6.88 10.05 -58.05
CA LYS A 301 -7.92 10.70 -58.88
C LYS A 301 -8.82 11.58 -57.99
N CYS A 302 -9.39 12.64 -58.56
CA CYS A 302 -10.17 13.66 -57.86
C CYS A 302 -11.63 13.78 -58.37
N GLY A 303 -12.53 14.20 -57.47
CA GLY A 303 -13.76 14.95 -57.76
C GLY A 303 -15.06 14.14 -57.94
N PRO A 304 -16.25 14.79 -57.85
CA PRO A 304 -16.50 16.24 -57.68
C PRO A 304 -17.36 16.65 -56.44
N LYS A 305 -17.64 17.96 -56.32
CA LYS A 305 -18.36 18.67 -55.22
C LYS A 305 -19.91 18.64 -55.34
N LYS A 306 -20.60 18.80 -54.20
CA LYS A 306 -21.79 19.68 -53.90
C LYS A 306 -21.77 19.94 -52.36
N SER A 307 -21.81 21.15 -51.76
CA SER A 307 -22.93 22.11 -51.58
C SER A 307 -24.25 21.39 -51.20
N THR A 308 -24.99 21.61 -50.11
CA THR A 308 -25.32 22.80 -49.28
C THR A 308 -25.90 22.32 -47.91
N ASP A 309 -26.02 23.06 -46.79
CA ASP A 309 -25.44 24.31 -46.26
C ASP A 309 -25.88 24.49 -44.77
N VAL A 310 -25.42 25.57 -44.10
CA VAL A 310 -26.02 26.40 -43.00
C VAL A 310 -27.22 25.80 -42.19
N VAL A 311 -27.17 25.76 -40.85
CA VAL A 311 -27.74 26.78 -39.92
C VAL A 311 -27.18 26.63 -38.49
N GLN A 312 -27.00 27.76 -37.80
CA GLN A 312 -26.65 27.85 -36.37
C GLN A 312 -27.85 27.55 -35.45
N LEU A 313 -27.59 26.93 -34.30
CA LEU A 313 -27.94 27.44 -32.95
C LEU A 313 -27.19 26.63 -31.88
#